data_AF-A0A958VKQ9-F1
#
_entry.id   AF-A0A958VKQ9-F1
#
_cell.length_a   1.000
_cell.length_b   1.000
_cell.length_c   1.000
_cell.angle_alpha   90.00
_cell.angle_beta   90.00
_cell.angle_gamma   90.00
#
_symmetry.space_group_name_H-M   'P 1'
#
loop_
_entity.id
_entity.type
_entity.pdbx_description
1 polymer ?
#
loop_
_entity_poly.entity_id
_entity_poly.type
_entity_poly.pdbx_seq_one_letter_code
_entity_poly.pdbx_strand_id
1 'polypeptide(L)'
;GEDENIDGSAHTLATYMQDIALLTDADKSDPLADVVTLMTIHASKGLEFPYVFVCGLEENLFPSMLSMQSRADLEEERRLFYVAITRAKAKLTLSYSTSRFRWGNLSSCEPSRFLAELPEDCLDFVRPTAKIPPSQVAKPRPLLRNLKPVGDVTTSPTVINASFSLSAGQRISHERFGTGTIVSIEGDDDNRKALIDFEMAGRKQLLLKFARLYPIN
;
A
#
# COMPACT_ATOMS: atom_id res chain seq x y z
N GLY A 1 39.06 -29.35 -52.77
CA GLY A 1 39.50 -28.53 -51.64
C GLY A 1 38.39 -27.55 -51.44
N GLU A 2 37.39 -27.98 -50.69
CA GLU A 2 36.12 -27.28 -50.53
C GLU A 2 36.14 -26.61 -49.17
N ASP A 3 35.96 -25.29 -49.21
CA ASP A 3 35.63 -24.47 -48.07
C ASP A 3 34.20 -24.82 -47.62
N GLU A 4 34.05 -25.44 -46.45
CA GLU A 4 32.80 -25.40 -45.68
C GLU A 4 33.11 -24.85 -44.28
N ASN A 5 33.02 -23.53 -44.19
CA ASN A 5 32.82 -22.80 -42.94
C ASN A 5 31.41 -23.11 -42.45
N ILE A 6 31.27 -24.16 -41.63
CA ILE A 6 30.04 -24.41 -40.87
C ILE A 6 30.12 -23.56 -39.61
N ASP A 7 29.47 -22.39 -39.65
CA ASP A 7 29.16 -21.54 -38.50
C ASP A 7 28.21 -22.28 -37.56
N GLY A 8 28.74 -23.23 -36.81
CA GLY A 8 28.11 -23.80 -35.64
C GLY A 8 28.53 -22.97 -34.45
N SER A 9 27.67 -22.02 -34.03
CA SER A 9 27.88 -21.23 -32.82
C SER A 9 28.23 -22.17 -31.66
N ALA A 10 29.51 -22.19 -31.25
CA ALA A 10 29.94 -23.02 -30.16
C ALA A 10 29.19 -22.56 -28.90
N HIS A 11 28.35 -23.44 -28.35
CA HIS A 11 27.70 -23.28 -27.06
C HIS A 11 28.77 -23.32 -25.95
N THR A 12 29.60 -22.27 -25.87
CA THR A 12 30.60 -22.11 -24.83
C THR A 12 29.94 -21.59 -23.56
N LEU A 13 30.52 -21.93 -22.41
CA LEU A 13 30.09 -21.37 -21.12
C LEU A 13 30.15 -19.84 -21.13
N ALA A 14 31.09 -19.24 -21.87
CA ALA A 14 31.20 -17.79 -22.03
C ALA A 14 29.97 -17.21 -22.75
N THR A 15 29.56 -17.81 -23.87
CA THR A 15 28.33 -17.43 -24.59
C THR A 15 27.10 -17.60 -23.69
N TYR A 16 26.99 -18.72 -22.97
CA TYR A 16 25.88 -18.98 -22.06
C TYR A 16 25.81 -17.98 -20.88
N MET A 17 26.95 -17.62 -20.29
CA MET A 17 27.01 -16.62 -19.22
C MET A 17 26.63 -15.22 -19.72
N GLN A 18 27.03 -14.88 -20.96
CA GLN A 18 26.63 -13.64 -21.61
C GLN A 18 25.11 -13.61 -21.89
N ASP A 19 24.55 -14.73 -22.36
CA ASP A 19 23.12 -14.85 -22.62
C ASP A 19 22.30 -14.72 -21.32
N ILE A 20 22.71 -15.37 -20.22
CA ILE A 20 22.05 -15.23 -18.91
C ILE A 20 22.10 -13.78 -18.41
N ALA A 21 23.22 -13.09 -18.61
CA ALA A 21 23.36 -11.71 -18.17
C ALA A 21 22.44 -10.74 -18.95
N LEU A 22 22.04 -11.10 -20.17
CA LEU A 22 21.17 -10.31 -21.04
C LEU A 22 19.70 -10.72 -20.97
N LEU A 23 19.41 -11.95 -20.56
CA LEU A 23 18.04 -12.48 -20.41
C LEU A 23 17.26 -11.67 -19.37
N THR A 24 16.20 -11.03 -19.83
CA THR A 24 15.24 -10.35 -18.95
C THR A 24 14.02 -11.23 -18.69
N ASP A 25 13.27 -10.93 -17.63
CA ASP A 25 12.06 -11.69 -17.27
C ASP A 25 10.97 -11.62 -18.36
N ALA A 26 11.02 -10.59 -19.22
CA ALA A 26 10.11 -10.42 -20.36
C ALA A 26 10.37 -11.43 -21.49
N ASP A 27 11.62 -11.88 -21.66
CA ASP A 27 12.05 -12.71 -22.80
C ASP A 27 11.57 -14.17 -22.70
N LYS A 28 11.05 -14.57 -21.54
CA LYS A 28 10.54 -15.93 -21.28
C LYS A 28 9.02 -16.05 -21.39
N SER A 29 8.33 -14.97 -21.75
CA SER A 29 6.87 -14.96 -21.82
C SER A 29 6.37 -15.54 -23.15
N ASP A 30 5.54 -16.58 -23.08
CA ASP A 30 4.82 -17.11 -24.25
C ASP A 30 3.67 -16.14 -24.61
N PRO A 31 3.66 -15.52 -25.80
CA PRO A 31 2.61 -14.59 -26.21
C PRO A 31 1.21 -15.21 -26.29
N LEU A 32 1.11 -16.54 -26.37
CA LEU A 32 -0.14 -17.29 -26.48
C LEU A 32 -0.65 -17.83 -25.14
N ALA A 33 0.11 -17.66 -24.05
CA ALA A 33 -0.32 -18.10 -22.73
C ALA A 33 -1.51 -17.28 -22.24
N ASP A 34 -2.62 -17.95 -21.88
CA ASP A 34 -3.80 -17.32 -21.29
C ASP A 34 -3.55 -16.99 -19.81
N VAL A 35 -2.77 -15.93 -19.58
CA VAL A 35 -2.34 -15.49 -18.25
C VAL A 35 -2.47 -13.98 -18.10
N VAL A 36 -2.67 -13.53 -16.86
CA VAL A 36 -2.59 -12.10 -16.53
C VAL A 36 -1.13 -11.73 -16.31
N THR A 37 -0.63 -10.78 -17.09
CA THR A 37 0.73 -10.26 -16.93
C THR A 37 0.76 -9.17 -15.85
N LEU A 38 1.59 -9.37 -14.82
CA LEU A 38 1.86 -8.36 -13.80
C LEU A 38 3.27 -7.82 -13.99
N MET A 39 3.41 -6.50 -14.04
CA MET A 39 4.69 -5.83 -14.23
C MET A 39 4.68 -4.44 -13.59
N THR A 40 5.85 -3.83 -13.47
CA THR A 40 5.95 -2.42 -13.08
C THR A 40 5.63 -1.52 -14.27
N ILE A 41 5.24 -0.27 -14.01
CA ILE A 41 4.98 0.73 -15.08
C ILE A 41 6.22 0.89 -15.98
N HIS A 42 7.42 0.89 -15.41
CA HIS A 42 8.67 0.97 -16.17
C HIS A 42 8.84 -0.17 -17.18
N ALA A 43 8.54 -1.40 -16.76
CA ALA A 43 8.64 -2.58 -17.61
C ALA A 43 7.59 -2.61 -18.73
N SER A 44 6.51 -1.84 -18.61
CA SER A 44 5.45 -1.78 -19.62
C SER A 44 5.79 -0.94 -20.85
N LYS A 45 6.93 -0.21 -20.82
CA LYS A 45 7.32 0.70 -21.90
C LYS A 45 7.48 -0.06 -23.22
N GLY A 46 6.78 0.39 -24.25
CA GLY A 46 6.80 -0.24 -25.59
C GLY A 46 5.82 -1.41 -25.75
N LEU A 47 5.14 -1.82 -24.68
CA LEU A 47 4.07 -2.83 -24.73
C LEU A 47 2.70 -2.16 -24.76
N GLU A 48 1.67 -2.87 -25.23
CA GLU A 48 0.29 -2.38 -25.23
C GLU A 48 -0.68 -3.55 -25.05
N PHE A 49 -1.75 -3.32 -24.28
CA PHE A 49 -2.70 -4.35 -23.91
C PHE A 49 -4.15 -3.88 -24.13
N PRO A 50 -5.10 -4.77 -24.47
CA PRO A 50 -6.51 -4.42 -24.59
C PRO A 50 -7.08 -3.82 -23.30
N TYR A 51 -6.76 -4.45 -22.16
CA TYR A 51 -7.22 -4.06 -20.83
C TYR A 51 -6.03 -3.85 -19.90
N VAL A 52 -5.97 -2.70 -19.23
CA VAL A 52 -4.89 -2.37 -18.29
C VAL A 52 -5.48 -1.96 -16.95
N PHE A 53 -4.89 -2.49 -15.87
CA PHE A 53 -5.20 -2.13 -14.49
C PHE A 53 -3.98 -1.46 -13.88
N VAL A 54 -4.10 -0.18 -13.52
CA VAL A 54 -3.07 0.55 -12.79
C VAL A 54 -3.51 0.65 -11.33
N CYS A 55 -2.72 0.03 -10.47
CA CYS A 55 -3.03 -0.12 -9.05
C CYS A 55 -2.07 0.68 -8.18
N GLY A 56 -2.56 1.16 -7.04
CA GLY A 56 -1.72 1.87 -6.07
C GLY A 56 -1.38 3.30 -6.48
N LEU A 57 -2.31 3.99 -7.14
CA LEU A 57 -2.20 5.41 -7.44
C LEU A 57 -2.47 6.23 -6.19
N GLU A 58 -1.48 6.24 -5.29
CA GLU A 58 -1.54 6.85 -3.96
C GLU A 58 -0.40 7.85 -3.79
N GLU A 59 -0.63 8.94 -3.07
CA GLU A 59 0.45 9.83 -2.65
C GLU A 59 1.50 9.05 -1.83
N ASN A 60 2.78 9.36 -2.05
CA ASN A 60 3.95 8.68 -1.47
C ASN A 60 4.19 7.24 -1.95
N LEU A 61 3.38 6.73 -2.86
CA LEU A 61 3.62 5.48 -3.60
C LEU A 61 3.81 5.77 -5.09
N PHE A 62 2.88 6.53 -5.68
CA PHE A 62 2.92 6.96 -7.06
C PHE A 62 2.16 8.31 -7.18
N PRO A 63 2.85 9.46 -7.09
CA PRO A 63 4.32 9.61 -7.14
C PRO A 63 5.02 9.09 -5.89
N SER A 64 6.25 8.60 -6.06
CA SER A 64 7.08 8.14 -4.96
C SER A 64 7.43 9.29 -4.00
N MET A 65 7.58 9.00 -2.71
CA MET A 65 7.96 9.99 -1.69
C MET A 65 9.31 10.67 -1.98
N LEU A 66 10.22 9.98 -2.70
CA LEU A 66 11.52 10.52 -3.08
C LEU A 66 11.37 11.57 -4.18
N SER A 67 10.53 11.27 -5.17
CA SER A 67 10.26 12.13 -6.33
C SER A 67 9.50 13.42 -5.96
N MET A 68 9.00 13.52 -4.72
CA MET A 68 8.29 14.68 -4.20
C MET A 68 9.20 15.84 -3.81
N GLN A 69 10.50 15.59 -3.66
CA GLN A 69 11.47 16.58 -3.17
C GLN A 69 11.90 17.58 -4.26
N SER A 70 11.79 17.20 -5.53
CA SER A 70 12.17 18.01 -6.68
C SER A 70 11.05 18.04 -7.70
N ARG A 71 10.85 19.22 -8.31
CA ARG A 71 9.89 19.37 -9.40
C ARG A 71 10.27 18.51 -10.61
N ALA A 72 11.57 18.38 -10.90
CA ALA A 72 12.03 17.59 -12.05
C ALA A 72 11.67 16.09 -11.90
N ASP A 73 11.85 15.54 -10.70
CA ASP A 73 11.56 14.14 -10.41
C ASP A 73 10.05 13.87 -10.42
N LEU A 74 9.26 14.83 -9.93
CA LEU A 74 7.79 14.75 -10.02
C LEU A 74 7.30 14.76 -11.47
N GLU A 75 7.89 15.58 -12.34
CA GLU A 75 7.57 15.57 -13.77
C GLU A 75 7.97 14.24 -14.44
N GLU A 76 9.01 13.56 -13.96
CA GLU A 76 9.35 12.20 -14.43
C GLU A 76 8.29 11.17 -14.00
N GLU A 77 7.82 11.20 -12.76
CA GLU A 77 6.70 10.36 -12.31
C GLU A 77 5.42 10.63 -13.12
N ARG A 78 5.17 11.90 -13.47
CA ARG A 78 4.05 12.26 -14.36
C ARG A 78 4.22 11.64 -15.75
N ARG A 79 5.44 11.63 -16.30
CA ARG A 79 5.73 10.93 -17.57
C ARG A 79 5.51 9.42 -17.44
N LEU A 80 5.87 8.82 -16.31
CA LEU A 80 5.56 7.42 -16.04
C LEU A 80 4.04 7.16 -16.00
N PHE A 81 3.27 8.06 -15.40
CA PHE A 81 1.81 7.95 -15.39
C PHE A 81 1.23 8.01 -16.79
N TYR A 82 1.71 8.93 -17.62
CA TYR A 82 1.35 9.02 -19.03
C TYR A 82 1.67 7.72 -19.79
N VAL A 83 2.85 7.12 -19.55
CA VAL A 83 3.20 5.83 -20.13
C VAL A 83 2.18 4.76 -19.71
N ALA A 84 1.82 4.68 -18.42
CA ALA A 84 0.84 3.72 -17.92
C ALA A 84 -0.54 3.86 -18.58
N ILE A 85 -1.04 5.09 -18.73
CA ILE A 85 -2.33 5.37 -19.38
C ILE A 85 -2.31 4.90 -20.84
N THR A 86 -1.24 5.23 -21.57
CA THR A 86 -1.12 4.92 -23.00
C THR A 86 -0.85 3.45 -23.30
N ARG A 87 -0.67 2.58 -22.28
CA ARG A 87 -0.56 1.13 -22.51
C ARG A 87 -1.91 0.49 -22.85
N ALA A 88 -3.03 1.14 -22.50
CA ALA A 88 -4.37 0.60 -22.70
C ALA A 88 -4.92 0.90 -24.10
N LYS A 89 -5.40 -0.12 -24.80
CA LYS A 89 -6.06 0.03 -26.12
C LYS A 89 -7.57 0.22 -26.04
N ALA A 90 -8.24 -0.51 -25.14
CA ALA A 90 -9.70 -0.49 -25.05
C ALA A 90 -10.21 0.05 -23.72
N LYS A 91 -9.66 -0.43 -22.58
CA LYS A 91 -10.10 0.03 -21.26
C LYS A 91 -8.96 0.12 -20.26
N LEU A 92 -8.95 1.22 -19.52
CA LEU A 92 -8.03 1.51 -18.43
C LEU A 92 -8.81 1.56 -17.12
N THR A 93 -8.38 0.80 -16.11
CA THR A 93 -8.94 0.86 -14.76
C THR A 93 -7.87 1.39 -13.82
N LEU A 94 -8.19 2.45 -13.09
CA LEU A 94 -7.30 3.10 -12.14
C LEU A 94 -7.80 2.82 -10.72
N SER A 95 -6.91 2.46 -9.80
CA SER A 95 -7.28 2.20 -8.42
C SER A 95 -6.27 2.74 -7.41
N TYR A 96 -6.79 3.16 -6.26
CA TYR A 96 -6.05 3.60 -5.09
C TYR A 96 -6.70 2.98 -3.84
N SER A 97 -5.91 2.79 -2.79
CA SER A 97 -6.41 2.34 -1.49
C SER A 97 -6.50 3.50 -0.51
N THR A 98 -7.49 3.49 0.39
CA THR A 98 -7.56 4.45 1.52
C THR A 98 -6.65 4.05 2.69
N SER A 99 -6.29 2.77 2.77
CA SER A 99 -5.38 2.23 3.77
C SER A 99 -4.54 1.09 3.19
N ARG A 100 -3.26 1.06 3.52
CA ARG A 100 -2.31 0.07 3.00
C ARG A 100 -1.38 -0.43 4.10
N PHE A 101 -1.23 -1.75 4.17
CA PHE A 101 -0.21 -2.38 5.00
C PHE A 101 1.10 -2.51 4.23
N ARG A 102 2.16 -1.86 4.70
CA ARG A 102 3.53 -1.96 4.15
C ARG A 102 4.54 -2.01 5.28
N TRP A 103 5.54 -2.88 5.14
CA TRP A 103 6.67 -3.00 6.07
C TRP A 103 6.23 -3.05 7.55
N GLY A 104 5.25 -3.89 7.87
CA GLY A 104 4.76 -4.07 9.23
C GLY A 104 3.85 -2.97 9.76
N ASN A 105 3.57 -1.93 8.98
CA ASN A 105 2.78 -0.77 9.42
C ASN A 105 1.56 -0.55 8.51
N LEU A 106 0.41 -0.25 9.14
CA LEU A 106 -0.77 0.24 8.44
C LEU A 106 -0.66 1.76 8.28
N SER A 107 -0.77 2.25 7.05
CA SER A 107 -0.79 3.68 6.73
C SER A 107 -2.11 4.05 6.07
N SER A 108 -2.65 5.22 6.45
CA SER A 108 -3.65 5.90 5.64
C SER A 108 -2.98 6.34 4.33
N CYS A 109 -3.73 6.25 3.24
CA CYS A 109 -3.28 6.56 1.90
C CYS A 109 -4.24 7.57 1.27
N GLU A 110 -3.68 8.63 0.69
CA GLU A 110 -4.43 9.62 -0.07
C GLU A 110 -4.35 9.27 -1.57
N PRO A 111 -5.38 9.59 -2.36
CA PRO A 111 -5.34 9.40 -3.81
C PRO A 111 -4.19 10.20 -4.44
N SER A 112 -3.53 9.64 -5.45
CA SER A 112 -2.48 10.32 -6.21
C SER A 112 -3.01 11.61 -6.84
N ARG A 113 -2.22 12.70 -6.76
CA ARG A 113 -2.50 13.97 -7.46
C ARG A 113 -2.77 13.80 -8.94
N PHE A 114 -2.15 12.81 -9.59
CA PHE A 114 -2.30 12.61 -11.03
C PHE A 114 -3.73 12.18 -11.41
N LEU A 115 -4.50 11.64 -10.47
CA LEU A 115 -5.91 11.34 -10.70
C LEU A 115 -6.76 12.60 -10.88
N ALA A 116 -6.41 13.70 -10.19
CA ALA A 116 -7.10 14.98 -10.30
C ALA A 116 -6.71 15.75 -11.58
N GLU A 117 -5.62 15.37 -12.24
CA GLU A 117 -5.19 15.95 -13.52
C GLU A 117 -5.96 15.36 -14.72
N LEU A 118 -6.70 14.27 -14.51
CA LEU A 118 -7.48 13.62 -15.57
C LEU A 118 -8.81 14.36 -15.83
N PRO A 119 -9.25 14.47 -17.09
CA PRO A 119 -10.54 15.06 -17.42
C PRO A 119 -11.70 14.28 -16.79
N GLU A 120 -12.58 14.97 -16.06
CA GLU A 120 -13.72 14.35 -15.38
C GLU A 120 -14.67 13.61 -16.35
N ASP A 121 -14.82 14.14 -17.58
CA ASP A 121 -15.66 13.56 -18.63
C ASP A 121 -15.22 12.14 -19.06
N CYS A 122 -13.95 11.80 -18.81
CA CYS A 122 -13.38 10.50 -19.17
C CYS A 122 -13.37 9.52 -17.99
N LEU A 123 -13.86 9.92 -16.81
CA LEU A 123 -13.77 9.13 -15.59
C LEU A 123 -15.12 8.58 -15.15
N ASP A 124 -15.23 7.26 -15.11
CA ASP A 124 -16.33 6.56 -14.44
C ASP A 124 -15.91 6.21 -13.00
N PHE A 125 -16.29 7.06 -12.05
CA PHE A 125 -15.96 6.86 -10.63
C PHE A 125 -16.85 5.78 -10.01
N VAL A 126 -16.37 4.54 -10.07
CA VAL A 126 -16.96 3.43 -9.30
C VAL A 126 -16.49 3.53 -7.85
N ARG A 127 -17.26 4.22 -7.01
CA ARG A 127 -17.16 4.01 -5.55
C ARG A 127 -17.79 2.65 -5.27
N PRO A 128 -17.07 1.68 -4.68
CA PRO A 128 -17.72 0.48 -4.17
C PRO A 128 -18.66 0.92 -3.06
N THR A 129 -19.92 1.19 -3.38
CA THR A 129 -20.98 1.25 -2.38
C THR A 129 -21.04 -0.17 -1.87
N ALA A 130 -20.44 -0.42 -0.71
CA ALA A 130 -20.49 -1.71 -0.05
C ALA A 130 -21.94 -2.01 0.35
N LYS A 131 -22.76 -2.41 -0.63
CA LYS A 131 -23.84 -3.36 -0.45
C LYS A 131 -23.28 -4.68 -0.97
N ILE A 132 -22.30 -5.23 -0.25
CA ILE A 132 -22.05 -6.66 -0.35
C ILE A 132 -23.31 -7.30 0.23
N PRO A 133 -24.19 -7.95 -0.57
CA PRO A 133 -25.27 -8.72 0.01
C PRO A 133 -24.65 -9.76 0.93
N PRO A 134 -25.15 -9.95 2.17
CA PRO A 134 -24.64 -10.95 3.08
C PRO A 134 -25.10 -12.33 2.60
N SER A 135 -24.57 -12.82 1.49
CA SER A 135 -24.76 -14.18 1.05
C SER A 135 -23.47 -14.70 0.43
N GLN A 136 -22.90 -15.72 1.07
CA GLN A 136 -21.77 -16.55 0.63
C GLN A 136 -20.35 -16.15 1.06
N VAL A 137 -20.19 -15.45 2.19
CA VAL A 137 -19.02 -15.73 3.03
C VAL A 137 -19.30 -17.08 3.70
N ALA A 138 -18.71 -18.14 3.17
CA ALA A 138 -18.70 -19.44 3.82
C ALA A 138 -18.17 -19.25 5.25
N LYS A 139 -19.04 -19.43 6.24
CA LYS A 139 -18.65 -19.36 7.65
C LYS A 139 -17.52 -20.38 7.86
N PRO A 140 -16.33 -20.00 8.34
CA PRO A 140 -15.36 -20.99 8.77
C PRO A 140 -16.03 -21.82 9.88
N ARG A 141 -16.14 -23.13 9.71
CA ARG A 141 -16.58 -24.03 10.79
C ARG A 141 -15.53 -23.93 11.91
N PRO A 142 -15.89 -23.46 13.12
CA PRO A 142 -14.97 -23.54 14.24
C PRO A 142 -14.91 -25.00 14.69
N LEU A 143 -13.77 -25.65 14.48
CA LEU A 143 -13.38 -26.82 15.27
C LEU A 143 -12.90 -26.33 16.63
N LEU A 144 -13.80 -25.95 17.54
CA LEU A 144 -13.44 -25.76 18.95
C LEU A 144 -14.66 -26.06 19.83
N ARG A 145 -14.44 -27.08 20.66
CA ARG A 145 -15.35 -27.75 21.58
C ARG A 145 -15.47 -26.92 22.87
N ASN A 146 -16.71 -26.67 23.30
CA ASN A 146 -17.17 -26.26 24.63
C ASN A 146 -16.27 -25.32 25.46
N LEU A 147 -16.50 -24.01 25.37
CA LEU A 147 -16.18 -23.05 26.43
C LEU A 147 -17.47 -22.30 26.80
N LYS A 148 -17.75 -22.24 28.11
CA LYS A 148 -18.93 -21.58 28.69
C LYS A 148 -18.87 -20.06 28.50
N PRO A 149 -20.01 -19.37 28.33
CA PRO A 149 -20.02 -17.93 28.14
C PRO A 149 -19.72 -17.22 29.47
N VAL A 150 -18.76 -16.29 29.44
CA VAL A 150 -18.57 -15.27 30.48
C VAL A 150 -19.27 -14.00 30.02
N GLY A 151 -19.93 -13.35 30.96
CA GLY A 151 -21.04 -12.44 30.76
C GLY A 151 -20.77 -11.14 30.00
N ASP A 152 -21.90 -10.61 29.57
CA ASP A 152 -22.19 -9.35 28.90
C ASP A 152 -21.51 -8.15 29.57
N VAL A 153 -20.72 -7.38 28.82
CA VAL A 153 -20.36 -6.01 29.19
C VAL A 153 -20.67 -5.11 28.00
N THR A 154 -21.87 -4.55 28.07
CA THR A 154 -22.33 -3.43 27.28
C THR A 154 -21.52 -2.18 27.64
N THR A 155 -20.61 -1.72 26.77
CA THR A 155 -20.17 -0.32 26.81
C THR A 155 -20.04 0.24 25.40
N SER A 156 -21.03 1.05 25.03
CA SER A 156 -20.98 1.95 23.88
C SER A 156 -19.77 2.88 23.99
N PRO A 157 -19.03 3.17 22.91
CA PRO A 157 -17.91 4.09 23.00
C PRO A 157 -18.45 5.53 22.97
N THR A 158 -18.58 6.12 24.14
CA THR A 158 -18.78 7.57 24.27
C THR A 158 -17.48 8.25 23.84
N VAL A 159 -17.53 8.97 22.73
CA VAL A 159 -16.47 9.89 22.31
C VAL A 159 -16.53 11.09 23.27
N ILE A 160 -15.69 11.09 24.29
CA ILE A 160 -15.57 12.20 25.23
C ILE A 160 -14.35 13.03 24.82
N ASN A 161 -14.63 14.15 24.15
CA ASN A 161 -13.68 15.25 24.01
C ASN A 161 -13.54 15.95 25.38
N ALA A 162 -12.31 16.42 25.64
CA ALA A 162 -11.89 17.34 26.69
C ALA A 162 -11.39 16.74 28.03
N SER A 163 -10.15 17.11 28.35
CA SER A 163 -9.64 17.37 29.71
C SER A 163 -9.46 16.18 30.65
N PHE A 164 -8.91 15.06 30.18
CA PHE A 164 -8.31 14.11 31.12
C PHE A 164 -6.89 14.56 31.51
N SER A 165 -6.69 14.73 32.81
CA SER A 165 -5.37 14.91 33.43
C SER A 165 -4.57 13.62 33.29
N LEU A 166 -4.00 13.40 32.11
CA LEU A 166 -3.07 12.30 31.87
C LEU A 166 -1.82 12.52 32.71
N SER A 167 -1.44 11.49 33.46
CA SER A 167 -0.27 11.48 34.34
C SER A 167 0.74 10.45 33.84
N ALA A 168 2.03 10.72 34.09
CA ALA A 168 3.07 9.71 33.86
C ALA A 168 2.76 8.45 34.69
N GLY A 169 2.90 7.28 34.07
CA GLY A 169 2.56 5.97 34.64
C GLY A 169 1.17 5.44 34.26
N GLN A 170 0.29 6.26 33.65
CA GLN A 170 -1.05 5.81 33.28
C GLN A 170 -1.03 4.90 32.03
N ARG A 171 -1.82 3.82 32.06
CA ARG A 171 -2.08 2.96 30.90
C ARG A 171 -3.14 3.59 29.99
N ILE A 172 -2.82 3.66 28.71
CA ILE A 172 -3.68 4.19 27.67
C ILE A 172 -3.76 3.23 26.48
N SER A 173 -4.84 3.35 25.73
CA SER A 173 -5.03 2.73 24.42
C SER A 173 -4.97 3.78 23.35
N HIS A 174 -4.26 3.49 22.27
CA HIS A 174 -4.22 4.31 21.06
C HIS A 174 -4.71 3.48 19.87
N GLU A 175 -5.60 4.05 19.06
CA GLU A 175 -6.22 3.39 17.91
C GLU A 175 -5.21 2.70 16.96
N ARG A 176 -4.07 3.35 16.73
CA ARG A 176 -2.98 2.84 15.87
C ARG A 176 -1.91 1.98 16.56
N PHE A 177 -1.63 2.23 17.84
CA PHE A 177 -0.43 1.70 18.51
C PHE A 177 -0.75 0.70 19.63
N GLY A 178 -2.04 0.48 19.89
CA GLY A 178 -2.51 -0.43 20.92
C GLY A 178 -2.32 0.14 22.32
N THR A 179 -2.14 -0.76 23.28
CA THR A 179 -1.94 -0.45 24.69
C THR A 179 -0.53 0.04 24.97
N GLY A 180 -0.41 1.09 25.77
CA GLY A 180 0.88 1.66 26.16
C GLY A 180 0.83 2.40 27.49
N THR A 181 1.99 2.62 28.08
CA THR A 181 2.15 3.33 29.36
C THR A 181 2.82 4.67 29.12
N ILE A 182 2.26 5.74 29.68
CA ILE A 182 2.86 7.08 29.58
C ILE A 182 4.15 7.10 30.42
N VAL A 183 5.28 7.38 29.79
CA VAL A 183 6.58 7.48 30.45
C VAL A 183 6.82 8.89 30.96
N SER A 184 6.58 9.90 30.13
CA SER A 184 6.71 11.31 30.50
C SER A 184 5.75 12.17 29.70
N ILE A 185 5.40 13.33 30.26
CA ILE A 185 4.65 14.38 29.57
C ILE A 185 5.47 15.65 29.66
N GLU A 186 5.74 16.26 28.52
CA GLU A 186 6.57 17.45 28.39
C GLU A 186 5.83 18.53 27.59
N GLY A 187 6.01 19.79 27.96
CA GLY A 187 5.49 20.93 27.22
C GLY A 187 4.28 21.61 27.86
N ASP A 188 3.97 22.78 27.31
CA ASP A 188 2.92 23.70 27.76
C ASP A 188 1.65 23.55 26.91
N ASP A 189 0.50 23.97 27.46
CA ASP A 189 -0.87 23.55 27.13
C ASP A 189 -1.17 23.20 25.65
N ASP A 190 -0.81 24.05 24.69
CA ASP A 190 -1.15 23.85 23.27
C ASP A 190 -0.27 22.83 22.52
N ASN A 191 0.91 22.51 23.05
CA ASN A 191 1.89 21.63 22.41
C ASN A 191 2.43 20.56 23.38
N ARG A 192 1.61 20.12 24.34
CA ARG A 192 1.95 19.01 25.24
C ARG A 192 2.26 17.74 24.44
N LYS A 193 3.47 17.21 24.63
CA LYS A 193 3.95 15.95 24.04
C LYS A 193 4.01 14.90 25.15
N ALA A 194 3.49 13.72 24.87
CA ALA A 194 3.62 12.55 25.73
C ALA A 194 4.57 11.56 25.09
N LEU A 195 5.51 11.06 25.88
CA LEU A 195 6.35 9.93 25.53
C LEU A 195 5.70 8.67 26.10
N ILE A 196 5.25 7.79 25.22
CA ILE A 196 4.48 6.60 25.56
C ILE A 196 5.26 5.37 25.12
N ASP A 197 5.32 4.36 25.98
CA ASP A 197 5.88 3.06 25.65
C ASP A 197 4.74 2.08 25.32
N PHE A 198 4.60 1.74 24.04
CA PHE A 198 3.55 0.85 23.55
C PHE A 198 4.04 -0.60 23.53
N GLU A 199 3.19 -1.52 23.99
CA GLU A 199 3.54 -2.94 24.10
C GLU A 199 3.86 -3.58 22.74
N MET A 200 3.19 -3.11 21.68
CA MET A 200 3.40 -3.60 20.31
C MET A 200 4.28 -2.69 19.44
N ALA A 201 4.27 -1.38 19.68
CA ALA A 201 4.90 -0.38 18.81
C ALA A 201 6.17 0.26 19.39
N GLY A 202 6.55 -0.11 20.62
CA GLY A 202 7.67 0.45 21.37
C GLY A 202 7.45 1.92 21.75
N ARG A 203 8.54 2.60 22.10
CA ARG A 203 8.52 3.99 22.59
C ARG A 203 8.21 4.99 21.47
N LYS A 204 7.16 5.80 21.63
CA LYS A 204 6.70 6.82 20.69
C LYS A 204 6.38 8.13 21.40
N GLN A 205 6.70 9.24 20.74
CA GLN A 205 6.36 10.58 21.20
C GLN A 205 5.14 11.08 20.41
N LEU A 206 4.06 11.44 21.10
CA LEU A 206 2.81 11.88 20.50
C LEU A 206 2.41 13.26 21.03
N LEU A 207 1.82 14.08 20.17
CA LEU A 207 1.25 15.38 20.56
C LEU A 207 -0.17 15.14 21.08
N LEU A 208 -0.41 15.45 22.35
CA LEU A 208 -1.62 15.05 23.08
C LEU A 208 -2.92 15.53 22.40
N LYS A 209 -2.91 16.72 21.79
CA LYS A 209 -4.06 17.27 21.06
C LYS A 209 -4.53 16.44 19.85
N PHE A 210 -3.66 15.61 19.29
CA PHE A 210 -3.97 14.77 18.12
C PHE A 210 -3.95 13.27 18.41
N ALA A 211 -3.54 12.88 19.62
CA ALA A 211 -3.19 11.49 19.92
C ALA A 211 -4.39 10.57 20.23
N ARG A 212 -5.64 11.06 20.25
CA ARG A 212 -6.88 10.28 20.51
C ARG A 212 -6.66 9.10 21.48
N LEU A 213 -6.19 9.41 22.68
CA LEU A 213 -5.84 8.43 23.69
C LEU A 213 -7.07 8.07 24.53
N TYR A 214 -7.27 6.77 24.77
CA TYR A 214 -8.33 6.27 25.63
C TYR A 214 -7.71 5.69 26.91
N PRO A 215 -8.09 6.14 28.12
CA PRO A 215 -7.60 5.53 29.34
C PRO A 215 -8.12 4.10 29.47
N ILE A 216 -7.25 3.18 29.92
CA ILE A 216 -7.65 1.83 30.31
C ILE A 216 -7.45 1.75 31.82
N ASN A 217 -8.53 1.46 32.56
CA ASN A 217 -8.48 1.19 34.00
C ASN A 217 -7.83 -0.16 34.30
#